data_AF-A0A1C6N398-F1
#
_entry.id   AF-A0A1C6N398-F1
#
_cell.length_a   1.000
_cell.length_b   1.000
_cell.length_c   1.000
_cell.angle_alpha   90.00
_cell.angle_beta   90.00
_cell.angle_gamma   90.00
#
_symmetry.space_group_name_H-M   'P 1'
#
loop_
_entity.id
_entity.type
_entity.pdbx_description
1 polymer ?
#
loop_
_entity_poly.entity_id
_entity_poly.type
_entity_poly.pdbx_seq_one_letter_code
_entity_poly.pdbx_strand_id
1 'polypeptide(L)'
;MTVTTLPTAQPEQRAPAAVLAPAPAPDVVYVPAPQGAPADAPRVFAAITSVMRDAMPVGKDQRNEQQNYQFRGIDDVMSAMAGPMRTHGVFILPTIAEHTQIRDGKMTRTKITMRYRVYGPAGDCLIADVPGEAFDYADKSTNKAQSAALKYLLFTLFMLPVDGRSIDDGDRHHPEPSPEHRAEQQQRQQRGQDRRGQRGQGQRQQGGQPPRRSNRAEPGPWEQQAAPPPPQRTEGPPRRDYLAEAKAAPDPAAFARVRSDAVTAGAPDDYLARLDAIAQQKASQATPKPRPPAPPSRMEEAAGRTPHSVTDAIAAAPEVQAAEHADAAEQRLRIAASRAGMQTLDAQFERAHGLPIGQAPAHLLTAMAEQIEAAVTQ
;
A
#
# COMPACT_ATOMS: atom_id res chain seq x y z
N MET A 1 17.21 -27.55 -80.46
CA MET A 1 17.13 -26.72 -79.24
C MET A 1 15.69 -26.25 -79.09
N THR A 2 14.92 -26.94 -78.25
CA THR A 2 13.51 -26.65 -77.98
C THR A 2 13.43 -25.62 -76.87
N VAL A 3 12.92 -24.42 -77.20
CA VAL A 3 12.73 -23.32 -76.27
C VAL A 3 11.35 -23.46 -75.65
N THR A 4 11.30 -23.83 -74.37
CA THR A 4 10.07 -23.88 -73.57
C THR A 4 9.70 -22.46 -73.13
N THR A 5 8.54 -21.97 -73.59
CA THR A 5 7.95 -20.69 -73.17
C THR A 5 7.35 -20.82 -71.76
N LEU A 6 7.74 -19.93 -70.84
CA LEU A 6 7.16 -19.81 -69.50
C LEU A 6 5.74 -19.19 -69.57
N PRO A 7 4.78 -19.66 -68.76
CA PRO A 7 3.42 -19.10 -68.75
C PRO A 7 3.36 -17.73 -68.05
N THR A 8 2.66 -16.80 -68.68
CA THR A 8 2.37 -15.44 -68.19
C THR A 8 1.45 -15.50 -66.96
N ALA A 9 1.87 -14.91 -65.84
CA ALA A 9 1.05 -14.81 -64.63
C ALA A 9 -0.17 -13.90 -64.87
N GLN A 10 -1.36 -14.38 -64.55
CA GLN A 10 -2.58 -13.56 -64.50
C GLN A 10 -2.52 -12.63 -63.29
N PRO A 11 -3.02 -11.39 -63.38
CA PRO A 11 -3.10 -10.49 -62.23
C PRO A 11 -4.12 -11.03 -61.22
N GLU A 12 -3.66 -11.37 -60.02
CA GLU A 12 -4.54 -11.74 -58.90
C GLU A 12 -5.53 -10.60 -58.62
N GLN A 13 -6.83 -10.90 -58.69
CA GLN A 13 -7.88 -10.04 -58.17
C GLN A 13 -7.71 -9.92 -56.65
N ARG A 14 -7.18 -8.77 -56.22
CA ARG A 14 -7.02 -8.44 -54.80
C ARG A 14 -8.41 -8.35 -54.16
N ALA A 15 -8.72 -9.28 -53.26
CA ALA A 15 -9.93 -9.23 -52.45
C ALA A 15 -10.03 -7.86 -51.73
N PRO A 16 -11.24 -7.29 -51.56
CA PRO A 16 -11.40 -6.02 -50.87
C PRO A 16 -10.82 -6.14 -49.46
N ALA A 17 -9.96 -5.18 -49.10
CA ALA A 17 -9.39 -5.11 -47.76
C ALA A 17 -10.53 -5.09 -46.74
N ALA A 18 -10.53 -6.06 -45.82
CA ALA A 18 -11.45 -6.07 -44.70
C ALA A 18 -11.32 -4.72 -43.98
N VAL A 19 -12.43 -3.99 -43.88
CA VAL A 19 -12.51 -2.79 -43.04
C VAL A 19 -12.24 -3.27 -41.61
N LEU A 20 -11.04 -2.98 -41.11
CA LEU A 20 -10.70 -3.23 -39.72
C LEU A 20 -11.72 -2.45 -38.87
N ALA A 21 -12.40 -3.14 -37.95
CA ALA A 21 -13.22 -2.45 -36.96
C ALA A 21 -12.35 -1.38 -36.26
N PRO A 22 -12.89 -0.18 -35.97
CA PRO A 22 -12.13 0.83 -35.26
C PRO A 22 -11.62 0.23 -33.95
N ALA A 23 -10.32 0.44 -33.66
CA ALA A 23 -9.75 0.04 -32.38
C ALA A 23 -10.61 0.58 -31.23
N PRO A 24 -10.79 -0.17 -30.13
CA PRO A 24 -11.55 0.34 -28.99
C PRO A 24 -10.99 1.70 -28.57
N ALA A 25 -11.89 2.66 -28.35
CA ALA A 25 -11.54 4.00 -27.89
C ALA A 25 -10.69 3.91 -26.61
N PRO A 26 -9.79 4.89 -26.34
CA PRO A 26 -8.93 4.82 -25.17
C PRO A 26 -9.74 4.63 -23.89
N ASP A 27 -9.27 3.71 -23.03
CA ASP A 27 -9.90 3.37 -21.73
C ASP A 27 -9.97 4.56 -20.76
N VAL A 28 -9.22 5.63 -21.06
CA VAL A 28 -9.19 6.87 -20.30
C VAL A 28 -9.74 8.03 -21.13
N VAL A 29 -10.80 8.67 -20.63
CA VAL A 29 -11.46 9.82 -21.27
C VAL A 29 -11.27 11.05 -20.41
N TYR A 30 -10.77 12.14 -21.01
CA TYR A 30 -10.75 13.45 -20.37
C TYR A 30 -12.02 14.24 -20.69
N VAL A 31 -12.65 14.78 -19.66
CA VAL A 31 -13.78 15.72 -19.76
C VAL A 31 -13.28 17.10 -19.34
N PRO A 32 -13.31 18.10 -20.22
CA PRO A 32 -12.84 19.44 -19.89
C PRO A 32 -13.75 20.11 -18.86
N ALA A 33 -13.19 21.11 -18.20
CA ALA A 33 -13.93 21.90 -17.23
C ALA A 33 -15.11 22.64 -17.87
N PRO A 34 -16.18 22.89 -17.10
CA PRO A 34 -17.32 23.65 -17.60
C PRO A 34 -16.93 25.08 -17.98
N GLN A 35 -17.72 25.66 -18.87
CA GLN A 35 -17.56 27.07 -19.25
C GLN A 35 -17.77 27.97 -18.03
N GLY A 36 -16.87 28.95 -17.84
CA GLY A 36 -16.88 29.83 -16.66
C GLY A 36 -16.13 29.27 -15.45
N ALA A 37 -15.46 28.11 -15.57
CA ALA A 37 -14.53 27.65 -14.53
C ALA A 37 -13.43 28.70 -14.27
N PRO A 38 -13.02 28.93 -13.01
CA PRO A 38 -11.96 29.88 -12.69
C PRO A 38 -10.69 29.59 -13.48
N ALA A 39 -10.10 30.62 -14.09
CA ALA A 39 -8.94 30.46 -14.97
C ALA A 39 -7.66 30.07 -14.20
N ASP A 40 -7.63 30.39 -12.91
CA ASP A 40 -6.55 30.14 -11.94
C ASP A 40 -6.69 28.78 -11.23
N ALA A 41 -7.85 28.12 -11.30
CA ALA A 41 -8.04 26.82 -10.69
C ALA A 41 -7.20 25.74 -11.42
N PRO A 42 -6.42 24.91 -10.70
CA PRO A 42 -5.66 23.83 -11.31
C PRO A 42 -6.55 22.84 -12.05
N ARG A 43 -6.13 22.46 -13.26
CA ARG A 43 -6.72 21.32 -14.00
C ARG A 43 -6.38 20.01 -13.30
N VAL A 44 -7.18 18.98 -13.54
CA VAL A 44 -7.04 17.66 -12.90
C VAL A 44 -5.63 17.08 -13.02
N PHE A 45 -4.97 17.26 -14.17
CA PHE A 45 -3.59 16.77 -14.38
C PHE A 45 -2.55 17.45 -13.47
N ALA A 46 -2.67 18.76 -13.30
CA ALA A 46 -1.80 19.52 -12.41
C ALA A 46 -2.09 19.16 -10.95
N ALA A 47 -3.36 19.03 -10.58
CA ALA A 47 -3.77 18.62 -9.24
C ALA A 47 -3.27 17.20 -8.90
N ILE A 48 -3.38 16.25 -9.83
CA ILE A 48 -2.82 14.89 -9.68
C ILE A 48 -1.30 14.95 -9.44
N THR A 49 -0.57 15.76 -10.21
CA THR A 49 0.89 15.92 -10.02
C THR A 49 1.23 16.45 -8.63
N SER A 50 0.45 17.40 -8.12
CA SER A 50 0.61 17.91 -6.75
C SER A 50 0.26 16.86 -5.69
N VAL A 51 -0.79 16.06 -5.91
CA VAL A 51 -1.12 14.93 -5.04
C VAL A 51 0.03 13.92 -5.00
N MET A 52 0.61 13.57 -6.15
CA MET A 52 1.75 12.63 -6.22
C MET A 52 2.96 13.13 -5.43
N ARG A 53 3.20 14.45 -5.41
CA ARG A 53 4.30 15.06 -4.66
C ARG A 53 4.13 14.87 -3.15
N ASP A 54 2.90 14.93 -2.67
CA ASP A 54 2.59 14.92 -1.23
C ASP A 54 2.15 13.53 -0.74
N ALA A 55 1.98 12.56 -1.63
CA ALA A 55 1.56 11.20 -1.31
C ALA A 55 2.62 10.48 -0.46
N MET A 56 2.16 9.87 0.64
CA MET A 56 3.03 9.13 1.56
C MET A 56 3.32 7.71 1.04
N PRO A 57 4.51 7.15 1.33
CA PRO A 57 4.81 5.77 0.99
C PRO A 57 3.88 4.77 1.67
N VAL A 58 3.48 3.73 0.93
CA VAL A 58 2.65 2.63 1.45
C VAL A 58 3.52 1.40 1.73
N GLY A 59 3.58 0.99 3.00
CA GLY A 59 4.28 -0.21 3.48
C GLY A 59 3.54 -1.52 3.17
N LYS A 60 4.20 -2.66 3.42
CA LYS A 60 3.59 -4.00 3.37
C LYS A 60 3.24 -4.48 4.79
N ASP A 61 2.42 -3.72 5.49
CA ASP A 61 2.19 -3.94 6.92
C ASP A 61 1.09 -4.98 7.20
N GLN A 62 0.35 -5.39 6.16
CA GLN A 62 -0.74 -6.37 6.29
C GLN A 62 -0.28 -7.77 5.93
N ARG A 63 -0.84 -8.78 6.62
CA ARG A 63 -0.55 -10.21 6.39
C ARG A 63 -1.84 -10.98 6.14
N ASN A 64 -1.85 -11.78 5.08
CA ASN A 64 -2.88 -12.78 4.86
C ASN A 64 -2.44 -14.06 5.57
N GLU A 65 -3.08 -14.42 6.69
CA GLU A 65 -2.71 -15.59 7.49
C GLU A 65 -2.97 -16.92 6.77
N GLN A 66 -4.03 -16.97 5.93
CA GLN A 66 -4.42 -18.20 5.24
C GLN A 66 -3.42 -18.62 4.16
N GLN A 67 -2.86 -17.64 3.44
CA GLN A 67 -1.89 -17.86 2.36
C GLN A 67 -0.48 -17.43 2.74
N ASN A 68 -0.30 -16.96 3.98
CA ASN A 68 0.97 -16.56 4.57
C ASN A 68 1.81 -15.59 3.71
N TYR A 69 1.20 -14.54 3.15
CA TYR A 69 1.91 -13.50 2.41
C TYR A 69 1.59 -12.10 2.95
N GLN A 70 2.53 -11.17 2.79
CA GLN A 70 2.34 -9.76 3.15
C GLN A 70 1.83 -8.96 1.97
N PHE A 71 0.95 -7.98 2.23
CA PHE A 71 0.34 -7.16 1.20
C PHE A 71 0.11 -5.73 1.67
N ARG A 72 -0.20 -4.86 0.70
CA ARG A 72 -0.61 -3.47 0.94
C ARG A 72 -2.12 -3.40 1.04
N GLY A 73 -2.63 -2.98 2.19
CA GLY A 73 -4.06 -2.81 2.41
C GLY A 73 -4.63 -1.66 1.59
N ILE A 74 -5.90 -1.75 1.21
CA ILE A 74 -6.60 -0.60 0.61
C ILE A 74 -6.73 0.54 1.62
N ASP A 75 -6.90 0.23 2.91
CA ASP A 75 -7.04 1.24 3.96
C ASP A 75 -5.76 2.06 4.14
N ASP A 76 -4.59 1.42 4.03
CA ASP A 76 -3.28 2.08 4.07
C ASP A 76 -3.12 3.03 2.87
N VAL A 77 -3.53 2.56 1.69
CA VAL A 77 -3.54 3.36 0.45
C VAL A 77 -4.46 4.57 0.57
N MET A 78 -5.68 4.37 1.08
CA MET A 78 -6.65 5.45 1.28
C MET A 78 -6.14 6.47 2.30
N SER A 79 -5.51 6.00 3.37
CA SER A 79 -4.92 6.85 4.42
C SER A 79 -3.77 7.71 3.88
N ALA A 80 -2.88 7.12 3.10
CA ALA A 80 -1.77 7.83 2.45
C ALA A 80 -2.25 8.93 1.48
N MET A 81 -3.43 8.75 0.90
CA MET A 81 -3.98 9.64 -0.14
C MET A 81 -4.94 10.69 0.40
N ALA A 82 -5.62 10.43 1.51
CA ALA A 82 -6.70 11.28 2.00
C ALA A 82 -6.25 12.72 2.28
N GLY A 83 -5.07 12.92 2.86
CA GLY A 83 -4.50 14.27 3.08
C GLY A 83 -4.20 15.00 1.76
N PRO A 84 -3.29 14.47 0.93
CA PRO A 84 -2.93 15.06 -0.36
C PRO A 84 -4.13 15.39 -1.26
N MET A 85 -5.08 14.45 -1.39
CA MET A 85 -6.27 14.67 -2.22
C MET A 85 -7.14 15.81 -1.72
N ARG A 86 -7.34 15.93 -0.40
CA ARG A 86 -8.07 17.07 0.20
C ARG A 86 -7.33 18.39 -0.02
N THR A 87 -6.02 18.40 0.17
CA THR A 87 -5.19 19.61 -0.02
C THR A 87 -5.29 20.16 -1.44
N HIS A 88 -5.29 19.28 -2.45
CA HIS A 88 -5.28 19.68 -3.87
C HIS A 88 -6.66 19.67 -4.53
N GLY A 89 -7.74 19.46 -3.77
CA GLY A 89 -9.11 19.48 -4.27
C GLY A 89 -9.43 18.37 -5.28
N VAL A 90 -8.81 17.19 -5.12
CA VAL A 90 -9.05 16.02 -5.97
C VAL A 90 -10.01 15.06 -5.26
N PHE A 91 -11.05 14.60 -5.94
CA PHE A 91 -11.94 13.55 -5.43
C PHE A 91 -12.32 12.56 -6.54
N ILE A 92 -12.75 11.37 -6.12
CA ILE A 92 -13.04 10.25 -7.03
C ILE A 92 -14.48 9.79 -6.81
N LEU A 93 -15.25 9.68 -7.89
CA LEU A 93 -16.59 9.11 -7.89
C LEU A 93 -16.58 7.74 -8.61
N PRO A 94 -16.74 6.62 -7.86
CA PRO A 94 -16.83 5.28 -8.45
C PRO A 94 -18.23 4.98 -8.98
N THR A 95 -18.29 4.24 -10.09
CA THR A 95 -19.52 3.65 -10.66
C THR A 95 -19.22 2.26 -11.19
N ILE A 96 -20.14 1.30 -11.01
CA ILE A 96 -19.99 -0.03 -11.60
C ILE A 96 -20.42 0.04 -13.06
N ALA A 97 -19.49 -0.15 -14.00
CA ALA A 97 -19.80 -0.20 -15.44
C ALA A 97 -20.29 -1.59 -15.86
N GLU A 98 -19.64 -2.63 -15.35
CA GLU A 98 -20.01 -4.02 -15.61
C GLU A 98 -19.90 -4.84 -14.32
N HIS A 99 -20.78 -5.84 -14.17
CA HIS A 99 -20.78 -6.71 -13.02
C HIS A 99 -21.24 -8.12 -13.41
N THR A 100 -20.36 -9.09 -13.17
CA THR A 100 -20.67 -10.51 -13.30
C THR A 100 -20.35 -11.22 -12.00
N GLN A 101 -21.30 -11.99 -11.51
CA GLN A 101 -21.13 -12.82 -10.32
C GLN A 101 -21.51 -14.26 -10.63
N ILE A 102 -20.64 -15.20 -10.27
CA ILE A 102 -20.85 -16.63 -10.45
C ILE A 102 -20.71 -17.28 -9.08
N ARG A 103 -21.72 -18.06 -8.68
CA ARG A 103 -21.70 -18.84 -7.45
C ARG A 103 -21.38 -20.29 -7.75
N ASP A 104 -20.28 -20.80 -7.19
CA ASP A 104 -19.88 -22.20 -7.26
C ASP A 104 -19.88 -22.81 -5.85
N GLY A 105 -20.98 -23.48 -5.51
CA GLY A 105 -21.24 -23.99 -4.17
C GLY A 105 -21.28 -22.87 -3.12
N LYS A 106 -20.33 -22.91 -2.17
CA LYS A 106 -20.19 -21.87 -1.13
C LYS A 106 -19.33 -20.69 -1.56
N MET A 107 -18.63 -20.79 -2.69
CA MET A 107 -17.76 -19.71 -3.18
C MET A 107 -18.52 -18.84 -4.17
N THR A 108 -18.32 -17.53 -4.05
CA THR A 108 -18.80 -16.53 -5.00
C THR A 108 -17.60 -15.88 -5.67
N ARG A 109 -17.52 -15.98 -7.00
CA ARG A 109 -16.56 -15.23 -7.81
C ARG A 109 -17.26 -14.00 -8.39
N THR A 110 -16.69 -12.83 -8.16
CA THR A 110 -17.17 -11.57 -8.73
C THR A 110 -16.09 -11.00 -9.66
N LYS A 111 -16.52 -10.57 -10.85
CA LYS A 111 -15.76 -9.72 -11.77
C LYS A 111 -16.54 -8.44 -12.00
N ILE A 112 -15.89 -7.30 -11.84
CA ILE A 112 -16.48 -5.99 -12.12
C ILE A 112 -15.54 -5.17 -12.99
N THR A 113 -16.12 -4.29 -13.78
CA THR A 113 -15.41 -3.16 -14.40
C THR A 113 -15.88 -1.92 -13.66
N MET A 114 -14.97 -1.28 -12.91
CA MET A 114 -15.26 -0.06 -12.17
C MET A 114 -14.88 1.15 -13.00
N ARG A 115 -15.84 2.03 -13.26
CA ARG A 115 -15.61 3.34 -13.85
C ARG A 115 -15.40 4.38 -12.77
N TYR A 116 -14.23 4.98 -12.74
CA TYR A 116 -13.88 6.05 -11.83
C TYR A 116 -13.85 7.39 -12.55
N ARG A 117 -14.49 8.39 -11.97
CA ARG A 117 -14.32 9.80 -12.38
C ARG A 117 -13.47 10.51 -11.35
N VAL A 118 -12.30 10.98 -11.77
CA VAL A 118 -11.35 11.71 -10.95
C VAL A 118 -11.51 13.18 -11.28
N TYR A 119 -12.04 13.97 -10.36
CA TYR A 119 -12.33 15.39 -10.55
C TYR A 119 -11.18 16.26 -10.04
N GLY A 120 -10.82 17.27 -10.82
CA GLY A 120 -9.93 18.34 -10.40
C GLY A 120 -10.71 19.55 -9.85
N PRO A 121 -10.02 20.50 -9.18
CA PRO A 121 -10.66 21.66 -8.56
C PRO A 121 -11.26 22.64 -9.58
N ALA A 122 -10.83 22.59 -10.84
CA ALA A 122 -11.44 23.37 -11.92
C ALA A 122 -12.72 22.75 -12.50
N GLY A 123 -13.14 21.57 -12.01
CA GLY A 123 -14.34 20.86 -12.46
C GLY A 123 -14.17 19.99 -13.71
N ASP A 124 -12.96 19.93 -14.27
CA ASP A 124 -12.58 18.92 -15.26
C ASP A 124 -12.40 17.54 -14.61
N CYS A 125 -12.47 16.47 -15.40
CA CYS A 125 -12.25 15.13 -14.86
C CYS A 125 -11.61 14.14 -15.83
N LEU A 126 -10.97 13.13 -15.26
CA LEU A 126 -10.54 11.92 -15.95
C LEU A 126 -11.48 10.78 -15.63
N ILE A 127 -11.89 10.05 -16.66
CA ILE A 127 -12.71 8.85 -16.54
C ILE A 127 -11.82 7.67 -16.90
N ALA A 128 -11.72 6.67 -16.01
CA ALA A 128 -10.97 5.46 -16.27
C ALA A 128 -11.77 4.23 -15.83
N ASP A 129 -11.74 3.19 -16.65
CA ASP A 129 -12.32 1.89 -16.32
C ASP A 129 -11.21 0.97 -15.80
N VAL A 130 -11.43 0.39 -14.61
CA VAL A 130 -10.46 -0.45 -13.91
C VAL A 130 -11.12 -1.78 -13.53
N PRO A 131 -10.54 -2.93 -13.91
CA PRO A 131 -11.10 -4.22 -13.55
C PRO A 131 -10.91 -4.52 -12.06
N GLY A 132 -11.89 -5.20 -11.47
CA GLY A 132 -11.84 -5.74 -10.12
C GLY A 132 -12.27 -7.21 -10.13
N GLU A 133 -11.48 -8.07 -9.47
CA GLU A 133 -11.85 -9.47 -9.28
C GLU A 133 -11.77 -9.84 -7.79
N ALA A 134 -12.71 -10.68 -7.34
CA ALA A 134 -12.66 -11.23 -5.99
C ALA A 134 -13.31 -12.61 -5.90
N PHE A 135 -12.84 -13.37 -4.91
CA PHE A 135 -13.43 -14.61 -4.45
C PHE A 135 -13.84 -14.45 -2.98
N ASP A 136 -15.04 -14.90 -2.63
CA ASP A 136 -15.53 -14.85 -1.26
C ASP A 136 -16.43 -16.05 -0.95
N TYR A 137 -16.28 -16.64 0.24
CA TYR A 137 -17.11 -17.78 0.68
C TYR A 137 -18.41 -17.36 1.38
N ALA A 138 -18.65 -16.05 1.50
CA ALA A 138 -19.82 -15.46 2.11
C ALA A 138 -20.47 -14.47 1.13
N ASP A 139 -20.79 -13.27 1.58
CA ASP A 139 -21.59 -12.25 0.89
C ASP A 139 -20.78 -11.00 0.48
N LYS A 140 -19.44 -11.00 0.64
CA LYS A 140 -18.61 -9.79 0.47
C LYS A 140 -17.82 -9.73 -0.84
N SER A 141 -18.08 -10.64 -1.78
CA SER A 141 -17.33 -10.73 -3.04
C SER A 141 -17.36 -9.43 -3.85
N THR A 142 -18.50 -8.75 -3.94
CA THR A 142 -18.60 -7.49 -4.69
C THR A 142 -17.82 -6.34 -4.03
N ASN A 143 -17.92 -6.18 -2.71
CA ASN A 143 -17.16 -5.15 -1.99
C ASN A 143 -15.65 -5.41 -2.10
N LYS A 144 -15.21 -6.67 -1.99
CA LYS A 144 -13.81 -7.04 -2.19
C LYS A 144 -13.32 -6.70 -3.60
N ALA A 145 -14.13 -6.95 -4.62
CA ALA A 145 -13.78 -6.62 -6.00
C ALA A 145 -13.67 -5.09 -6.21
N GLN A 146 -14.56 -4.29 -5.59
CA GLN A 146 -14.50 -2.83 -5.63
C GLN A 146 -13.25 -2.29 -4.93
N SER A 147 -12.90 -2.83 -3.75
CA SER A 147 -11.66 -2.47 -3.05
C SER A 147 -10.42 -2.81 -3.88
N ALA A 148 -10.42 -3.96 -4.57
CA ALA A 148 -9.32 -4.35 -5.45
C ALA A 148 -9.15 -3.37 -6.63
N ALA A 149 -10.25 -3.01 -7.31
CA ALA A 149 -10.23 -2.05 -8.41
C ALA A 149 -9.75 -0.65 -7.95
N LEU A 150 -10.27 -0.15 -6.81
CA LEU A 150 -9.86 1.15 -6.28
C LEU A 150 -8.38 1.16 -5.90
N LYS A 151 -7.89 0.07 -5.30
CA LYS A 151 -6.48 -0.08 -4.96
C LYS A 151 -5.60 0.09 -6.19
N TYR A 152 -5.91 -0.62 -7.27
CA TYR A 152 -5.12 -0.54 -8.49
C TYR A 152 -5.23 0.81 -9.18
N LEU A 153 -6.42 1.43 -9.21
CA LEU A 153 -6.57 2.81 -9.70
C LEU A 153 -5.62 3.75 -8.95
N LEU A 154 -5.60 3.73 -7.62
CA LEU A 154 -4.80 4.66 -6.84
C LEU A 154 -3.29 4.44 -7.05
N PHE A 155 -2.84 3.17 -7.11
CA PHE A 155 -1.44 2.86 -7.42
C PHE A 155 -1.03 3.33 -8.81
N THR A 156 -1.86 3.10 -9.84
CA THR A 156 -1.51 3.43 -11.23
C THR A 156 -1.69 4.91 -11.53
N LEU A 157 -2.70 5.56 -10.97
CA LEU A 157 -2.94 6.97 -11.23
C LEU A 157 -1.92 7.88 -10.53
N PHE A 158 -1.58 7.56 -9.28
CA PHE A 158 -0.72 8.42 -8.45
C PHE A 158 0.71 7.89 -8.29
N MET A 159 1.07 6.79 -8.95
CA MET A 159 2.39 6.16 -8.84
C MET A 159 2.85 6.06 -7.38
N LEU A 160 1.98 5.54 -6.52
CA LEU A 160 2.18 5.62 -5.08
C LEU A 160 3.54 5.06 -4.69
N PRO A 161 4.35 5.82 -3.94
CA PRO A 161 5.64 5.34 -3.50
C PRO A 161 5.43 4.09 -2.65
N VAL A 162 6.20 3.06 -2.97
CA VAL A 162 6.30 1.85 -2.16
C VAL A 162 7.55 1.99 -1.29
N ASP A 163 7.47 1.65 0.00
CA ASP A 163 8.68 1.65 0.83
C ASP A 163 9.75 0.77 0.17
N GLY A 164 10.89 1.36 -0.19
CA GLY A 164 11.98 0.69 -0.92
C GLY A 164 12.60 -0.49 -0.17
N ARG A 165 12.31 -0.64 1.13
CA ARG A 165 12.66 -1.83 1.92
C ARG A 165 11.83 -3.07 1.57
N SER A 166 10.77 -2.91 0.77
CA SER A 166 9.75 -3.94 0.47
C SER A 166 9.71 -4.39 -0.99
N ILE A 167 10.81 -4.21 -1.75
CA ILE A 167 11.05 -4.81 -3.08
C ILE A 167 11.20 -6.35 -3.00
N ASP A 168 10.77 -6.98 -1.91
CA ASP A 168 10.43 -8.40 -1.95
C ASP A 168 9.10 -8.53 -2.71
N ASP A 169 9.20 -8.58 -4.04
CA ASP A 169 8.06 -8.84 -4.91
C ASP A 169 7.36 -10.12 -4.45
N GLY A 170 6.07 -10.03 -4.10
CA GLY A 170 5.31 -11.17 -3.59
C GLY A 170 5.18 -12.31 -4.60
N ASP A 171 5.53 -12.05 -5.87
CA ASP A 171 5.63 -13.05 -6.93
C ASP A 171 6.93 -13.86 -6.91
N ARG A 172 7.93 -13.50 -6.08
CA ARG A 172 9.19 -14.26 -5.98
C ARG A 172 9.06 -15.55 -5.18
N HIS A 173 8.04 -15.63 -4.33
CA HIS A 173 7.73 -16.81 -3.53
C HIS A 173 6.23 -17.06 -3.56
N HIS A 174 5.74 -17.72 -4.60
CA HIS A 174 4.49 -18.46 -4.45
C HIS A 174 4.70 -19.49 -3.33
N PRO A 175 3.97 -19.42 -2.20
CA PRO A 175 4.06 -20.47 -1.21
C PRO A 175 3.59 -21.75 -1.90
N GLU A 176 4.51 -22.71 -2.06
CA GLU A 176 4.10 -24.07 -2.40
C GLU A 176 3.03 -24.46 -1.37
N PRO A 177 1.80 -24.84 -1.79
CA PRO A 177 0.78 -25.23 -0.84
C PRO A 177 1.36 -26.33 0.04
N SER A 178 1.24 -26.16 1.36
CA SER A 178 1.80 -27.11 2.32
C SER A 178 1.37 -28.54 1.98
N PRO A 179 2.16 -29.57 2.33
CA PRO A 179 1.80 -30.96 2.07
C PRO A 179 0.39 -31.31 2.58
N GLU A 180 -0.01 -30.70 3.69
CA GLU A 180 -1.37 -30.81 4.26
C GLU A 180 -2.44 -30.20 3.36
N HIS A 181 -2.22 -28.98 2.83
CA HIS A 181 -3.15 -28.35 1.88
C HIS A 181 -3.19 -29.09 0.52
N ARG A 182 -2.07 -29.68 0.06
CA ARG A 182 -2.03 -30.54 -1.12
C ARG A 182 -2.82 -31.82 -0.89
N ALA A 183 -2.65 -32.45 0.27
CA ALA A 183 -3.40 -33.66 0.65
C ALA A 183 -4.90 -33.38 0.78
N GLU A 184 -5.30 -32.25 1.40
CA GLU A 184 -6.71 -31.87 1.54
C GLU A 184 -7.36 -31.58 0.17
N GLN A 185 -6.65 -30.92 -0.74
CA GLN A 185 -7.12 -30.68 -2.11
C GLN A 185 -7.28 -31.98 -2.90
N GLN A 186 -6.32 -32.91 -2.80
CA GLN A 186 -6.41 -34.23 -3.44
C GLN A 186 -7.57 -35.05 -2.87
N GLN A 187 -7.78 -35.02 -1.55
CA GLN A 187 -8.90 -35.70 -0.90
C GLN A 187 -10.26 -35.11 -1.30
N ARG A 188 -10.35 -33.79 -1.44
CA ARG A 188 -11.57 -33.11 -1.94
C ARG A 188 -11.87 -33.44 -3.40
N GLN A 189 -10.84 -33.55 -4.24
CA GLN A 189 -10.99 -33.94 -5.65
C GLN A 189 -11.44 -35.41 -5.79
N GLN A 190 -10.86 -36.32 -5.00
CA GLN A 190 -11.26 -37.74 -4.96
C GLN A 190 -12.71 -37.90 -4.46
N ARG A 191 -13.09 -37.23 -3.36
CA ARG A 191 -14.48 -37.23 -2.86
C ARG A 191 -15.49 -36.64 -3.86
N GLY A 192 -15.04 -35.68 -4.69
CA GLY A 192 -15.84 -35.12 -5.78
C GLY A 192 -16.05 -36.10 -6.95
N GLN A 193 -15.03 -36.90 -7.28
CA GLN A 193 -15.11 -37.96 -8.29
C GLN A 193 -15.98 -39.14 -7.83
N ASP A 194 -15.85 -39.56 -6.56
CA ASP A 194 -16.68 -40.65 -6.00
C ASP A 194 -18.17 -40.29 -5.95
N ARG A 195 -18.50 -39.03 -5.62
CA ARG A 195 -19.88 -38.53 -5.66
C ARG A 195 -20.46 -38.46 -7.08
N ARG A 196 -19.62 -38.24 -8.10
CA ARG A 196 -20.03 -38.30 -9.52
C ARG A 196 -20.17 -39.75 -10.00
N GLY A 197 -19.35 -40.68 -9.49
CA GLY A 197 -19.44 -42.11 -9.76
C GLY A 197 -20.72 -42.74 -9.21
N GLN A 198 -21.15 -42.37 -8.00
CA GLN A 198 -22.36 -42.93 -7.37
C GLN A 198 -23.67 -42.37 -7.96
N ARG A 199 -23.69 -41.14 -8.48
CA ARG A 199 -24.87 -40.60 -9.21
C ARG A 199 -24.97 -41.08 -10.67
N GLY A 200 -23.91 -41.69 -11.21
CA GLY A 200 -23.85 -42.19 -12.58
C GLY A 200 -24.31 -43.64 -12.79
N GLN A 201 -24.65 -44.37 -11.73
CA GLN A 201 -25.09 -45.78 -11.82
C GLN A 201 -26.62 -45.97 -11.86
N GLY A 202 -27.42 -44.90 -11.74
CA GLY A 202 -28.89 -44.97 -11.76
C GLY A 202 -29.58 -44.66 -13.08
N GLN A 203 -28.87 -44.15 -14.10
CA GLN A 203 -29.47 -43.80 -15.40
C GLN A 203 -28.55 -44.23 -16.55
N ARG A 204 -28.52 -45.53 -16.82
CA ARG A 204 -27.98 -46.09 -18.07
C ARG A 204 -28.95 -47.11 -18.67
N GLN A 205 -30.22 -46.72 -18.81
CA GLN A 205 -31.11 -47.33 -19.80
C GLN A 205 -31.99 -46.21 -20.35
N GLN A 206 -31.55 -45.62 -21.47
CA GLN A 206 -32.33 -45.13 -22.62
C GLN A 206 -31.67 -43.90 -23.28
N GLY A 207 -31.21 -44.11 -24.52
CA GLY A 207 -31.31 -43.14 -25.62
C GLY A 207 -30.30 -41.99 -25.72
N GLY A 208 -29.47 -42.01 -26.77
CA GLY A 208 -28.95 -40.81 -27.43
C GLY A 208 -27.43 -40.59 -27.36
N GLN A 209 -26.74 -40.78 -28.50
CA GLN A 209 -25.35 -40.35 -28.70
C GLN A 209 -25.23 -38.81 -28.64
N PRO A 210 -24.30 -38.24 -27.84
CA PRO A 210 -23.92 -36.84 -28.00
C PRO A 210 -22.87 -36.66 -29.10
N PRO A 211 -22.87 -35.53 -29.84
CA PRO A 211 -21.93 -35.30 -30.93
C PRO A 211 -20.50 -35.06 -30.42
N ARG A 212 -19.53 -35.58 -31.19
CA ARG A 212 -18.09 -35.38 -30.99
C ARG A 212 -17.75 -33.89 -31.08
N ARG A 213 -17.29 -33.29 -29.96
CA ARG A 213 -16.59 -31.99 -29.97
C ARG A 213 -15.10 -32.27 -30.24
N SER A 214 -14.63 -31.72 -31.35
CA SER A 214 -13.26 -31.84 -31.86
C SER A 214 -12.21 -31.27 -30.91
N ASN A 215 -10.99 -31.78 -31.08
CA ASN A 215 -9.80 -31.48 -30.31
C ASN A 215 -9.46 -29.98 -30.24
N ARG A 216 -8.99 -29.61 -29.04
CA ARG A 216 -7.92 -28.65 -28.73
C ARG A 216 -7.16 -28.17 -29.97
N ALA A 217 -7.23 -26.85 -30.22
CA ALA A 217 -6.33 -26.15 -31.12
C ALA A 217 -4.89 -26.24 -30.58
N GLU A 218 -3.96 -26.65 -31.43
CA GLU A 218 -2.53 -26.54 -31.16
C GLU A 218 -2.09 -25.06 -31.21
N PRO A 219 -1.09 -24.67 -30.40
CA PRO A 219 -0.51 -23.33 -30.45
C PRO A 219 0.12 -23.04 -31.82
N GLY A 220 -0.12 -21.83 -32.32
CA GLY A 220 0.31 -21.40 -33.65
C GLY A 220 1.81 -21.05 -33.74
N PRO A 221 2.35 -20.90 -34.96
CA PRO A 221 3.80 -20.85 -35.23
C PRO A 221 4.54 -19.59 -34.73
N TRP A 222 3.85 -18.66 -34.07
CA TRP A 222 4.45 -17.43 -33.51
C TRP A 222 4.77 -17.56 -32.01
N GLU A 223 4.30 -18.63 -31.36
CA GLU A 223 4.50 -18.87 -29.91
C GLU A 223 5.82 -19.62 -29.60
N GLN A 224 6.59 -20.01 -30.63
CA GLN A 224 7.86 -20.76 -30.49
C GLN A 224 9.14 -19.91 -30.70
N GLN A 225 9.04 -18.60 -30.89
CA GLN A 225 10.23 -17.74 -30.99
C GLN A 225 10.55 -17.11 -29.64
N ALA A 226 11.30 -17.86 -28.82
CA ALA A 226 12.02 -17.28 -27.69
C ALA A 226 13.03 -16.26 -28.22
N ALA A 227 12.84 -14.98 -27.87
CA ALA A 227 13.85 -13.96 -28.11
C ALA A 227 15.13 -14.32 -27.34
N PRO A 228 16.34 -14.17 -27.93
CA PRO A 228 17.57 -14.41 -27.22
C PRO A 228 17.73 -13.41 -26.05
N PRO A 229 18.33 -13.82 -24.93
CA PRO A 229 18.49 -12.95 -23.78
C PRO A 229 19.36 -11.73 -24.13
N PRO A 230 19.05 -10.54 -23.59
CA PRO A 230 19.87 -9.35 -23.82
C PRO A 230 21.29 -9.55 -23.23
N PRO A 231 22.32 -8.93 -23.83
CA PRO A 231 23.70 -9.09 -23.37
C PRO A 231 23.84 -8.56 -21.94
N GLN A 232 24.44 -9.39 -21.08
CA GLN A 232 24.80 -9.07 -19.71
C GLN A 232 25.71 -7.84 -19.71
N ARG A 233 25.20 -6.72 -19.17
CA ARG A 233 26.05 -5.60 -18.77
C ARG A 233 26.82 -6.07 -17.55
N THR A 234 28.14 -6.13 -17.68
CA THR A 234 29.07 -6.41 -16.58
C THR A 234 28.90 -5.32 -15.52
N GLU A 235 28.18 -5.66 -14.44
CA GLU A 235 28.10 -4.81 -13.26
C GLU A 235 29.50 -4.72 -12.65
N GLY A 236 29.97 -3.49 -12.44
CA GLY A 236 31.20 -3.24 -11.67
C GLY A 236 31.06 -3.78 -10.24
N PRO A 237 32.17 -3.83 -9.47
CA PRO A 237 32.16 -4.36 -8.12
C PRO A 237 31.09 -3.70 -7.23
N PRO A 238 30.53 -4.43 -6.24
CA PRO A 238 29.42 -3.95 -5.42
C PRO A 238 29.79 -2.62 -4.76
N ARG A 239 28.97 -1.59 -5.01
CA ARG A 239 29.15 -0.28 -4.40
C ARG A 239 29.00 -0.43 -2.88
N ARG A 240 30.02 -0.01 -2.11
CA ARG A 240 29.98 0.05 -0.64
C ARG A 240 28.72 0.81 -0.18
N ASP A 241 28.04 0.27 0.82
CA ASP A 241 26.87 0.91 1.44
C ASP A 241 27.30 1.88 2.55
N TYR A 242 27.65 3.10 2.15
CA TYR A 242 28.10 4.14 3.07
C TYR A 242 27.03 4.54 4.10
N LEU A 243 25.73 4.33 3.83
CA LEU A 243 24.66 4.61 4.81
C LEU A 243 24.68 3.59 5.94
N ALA A 244 24.87 2.31 5.63
CA ALA A 244 25.03 1.28 6.65
C ALA A 244 26.30 1.49 7.48
N GLU A 245 27.44 1.79 6.83
CA GLU A 245 28.71 2.07 7.49
C GLU A 245 28.62 3.32 8.41
N ALA A 246 27.93 4.38 7.98
CA ALA A 246 27.73 5.59 8.77
C ALA A 246 26.85 5.37 10.01
N LYS A 247 25.83 4.50 9.90
CA LYS A 247 25.03 4.07 11.05
C LYS A 247 25.84 3.20 12.02
N ALA A 248 26.73 2.36 11.51
CA ALA A 248 27.61 1.52 12.32
C ALA A 248 28.83 2.26 12.91
N ALA A 249 29.14 3.48 12.43
CA ALA A 249 30.30 4.25 12.90
C ALA A 249 30.27 4.48 14.43
N PRO A 250 31.29 4.02 15.17
CA PRO A 250 31.31 4.03 16.65
C PRO A 250 31.62 5.41 17.23
N ASP A 251 32.27 6.28 16.45
CA ASP A 251 32.67 7.61 16.88
C ASP A 251 32.58 8.62 15.71
N PRO A 252 32.60 9.94 15.99
CA PRO A 252 32.54 10.96 14.96
C PRO A 252 33.69 10.92 13.94
N ALA A 253 34.87 10.43 14.34
CA ALA A 253 36.02 10.34 13.43
C ALA A 253 35.84 9.20 12.41
N ALA A 254 35.27 8.06 12.82
CA ALA A 254 34.90 6.97 11.95
C ALA A 254 33.78 7.38 10.97
N PHE A 255 32.80 8.15 11.44
CA PHE A 255 31.74 8.70 10.58
C PHE A 255 32.33 9.64 9.51
N ALA A 256 33.26 10.52 9.90
CA ALA A 256 33.91 11.45 8.96
C ALA A 256 34.69 10.72 7.85
N ARG A 257 35.31 9.57 8.15
CA ARG A 257 35.98 8.71 7.15
C ARG A 257 34.99 8.12 6.16
N VAL A 258 33.88 7.55 6.64
CA VAL A 258 32.82 6.98 5.78
C VAL A 258 32.23 8.04 4.85
N ARG A 259 31.99 9.25 5.35
CA ARG A 259 31.52 10.38 4.54
C ARG A 259 32.56 10.80 3.49
N SER A 260 33.84 10.89 3.88
CA SER A 260 34.92 11.21 2.94
C SER A 260 35.02 10.18 1.82
N ASP A 261 34.95 8.89 2.15
CA ASP A 261 34.96 7.81 1.16
C ASP A 261 33.76 7.91 0.20
N ALA A 262 32.57 8.25 0.71
CA ALA A 262 31.37 8.46 -0.11
C ALA A 262 31.53 9.63 -1.10
N VAL A 263 32.15 10.73 -0.67
CA VAL A 263 32.46 11.88 -1.55
C VAL A 263 33.48 11.48 -2.61
N THR A 264 34.57 10.80 -2.24
CA THR A 264 35.59 10.33 -3.20
C THR A 264 35.01 9.34 -4.20
N ALA A 265 34.03 8.54 -3.80
CA ALA A 265 33.31 7.62 -4.67
C ALA A 265 32.25 8.28 -5.58
N GLY A 266 32.07 9.61 -5.49
CA GLY A 266 31.13 10.36 -6.32
C GLY A 266 29.66 10.16 -5.92
N ALA A 267 29.36 10.00 -4.63
CA ALA A 267 27.99 9.91 -4.16
C ALA A 267 27.22 11.21 -4.48
N PRO A 268 25.95 11.12 -4.93
CA PRO A 268 25.14 12.30 -5.26
C PRO A 268 24.78 13.12 -4.02
N ASP A 269 24.50 14.41 -4.22
CA ASP A 269 24.30 15.38 -3.11
C ASP A 269 23.16 14.98 -2.16
N ASP A 270 22.09 14.38 -2.68
CA ASP A 270 20.97 13.90 -1.88
C ASP A 270 21.38 12.73 -0.96
N TYR A 271 22.33 11.90 -1.41
CA TYR A 271 22.88 10.81 -0.62
C TYR A 271 23.82 11.32 0.48
N LEU A 272 24.64 12.32 0.20
CA LEU A 272 25.48 12.98 1.20
C LEU A 272 24.64 13.70 2.27
N ALA A 273 23.52 14.33 1.87
CA ALA A 273 22.58 14.95 2.80
C ALA A 273 21.97 13.94 3.78
N ARG A 274 21.71 12.69 3.35
CA ARG A 274 21.24 11.61 4.23
C ARG A 274 22.29 11.17 5.23
N LEU A 275 23.57 11.14 4.84
CA LEU A 275 24.67 10.89 5.79
C LEU A 275 24.69 11.99 6.85
N ASP A 276 24.61 13.26 6.45
CA ASP A 276 24.63 14.40 7.38
C ASP A 276 23.44 14.38 8.37
N ALA A 277 22.27 13.94 7.93
CA ALA A 277 21.11 13.73 8.81
C ALA A 277 21.38 12.64 9.88
N ILE A 278 22.09 11.56 9.54
CA ILE A 278 22.49 10.52 10.50
C ILE A 278 23.44 11.08 11.56
N ALA A 279 24.38 11.96 11.15
CA ALA A 279 25.27 12.63 12.09
C ALA A 279 24.52 13.52 13.08
N GLN A 280 23.57 14.31 12.60
CA GLN A 280 22.73 15.19 13.43
C GLN A 280 21.87 14.39 14.42
N GLN A 281 21.31 13.26 13.97
CA GLN A 281 20.53 12.37 14.82
C GLN A 281 21.38 11.72 15.93
N LYS A 282 22.62 11.30 15.61
CA LYS A 282 23.53 10.74 16.61
C LYS A 282 24.02 11.81 17.60
N ALA A 283 24.21 13.05 17.14
CA ALA A 283 24.62 14.17 18.00
C ALA A 283 23.51 14.59 18.98
N SER A 284 22.25 14.60 18.55
CA SER A 284 21.12 14.95 19.44
C SER A 284 20.82 13.88 20.49
N GLN A 285 21.16 12.62 20.22
CA GLN A 285 21.05 11.51 21.19
C GLN A 285 22.18 11.49 22.23
N ALA A 286 23.31 12.17 21.95
CA ALA A 286 24.43 12.31 22.86
C ALA A 286 24.33 13.59 23.71
N THR A 287 23.33 13.69 24.59
CA THR A 287 23.24 14.81 25.55
C THR A 287 24.16 14.54 26.77
N PRO A 288 24.99 15.50 27.22
CA PRO A 288 25.91 15.30 28.33
C PRO A 288 25.20 15.33 29.69
N LYS A 289 25.59 14.41 30.59
CA LYS A 289 25.08 14.26 31.96
C LYS A 289 25.28 15.57 32.76
N PRO A 290 24.26 16.18 33.38
CA PRO A 290 24.43 17.40 34.16
C PRO A 290 25.22 17.11 35.44
N ARG A 291 26.20 17.98 35.73
CA ARG A 291 26.99 17.96 36.97
C ARG A 291 26.09 18.45 38.12
N PRO A 292 25.98 17.74 39.24
CA PRO A 292 25.07 18.15 40.32
C PRO A 292 25.58 19.43 41.02
N PRO A 293 24.68 20.27 41.56
CA PRO A 293 25.06 21.49 42.27
C PRO A 293 25.73 21.15 43.62
N ALA A 294 26.67 21.99 44.03
CA ALA A 294 27.35 21.87 45.33
C ALA A 294 26.36 22.05 46.49
N PRO A 295 26.44 21.27 47.58
CA PRO A 295 25.55 21.42 48.72
C PRO A 295 26.01 22.56 49.67
N PRO A 296 25.11 23.14 50.47
CA PRO A 296 25.48 24.08 51.52
C PRO A 296 26.10 23.35 52.71
N SER A 297 27.01 24.04 53.38
CA SER A 297 27.74 23.58 54.57
C SER A 297 26.83 23.32 55.77
N ARG A 298 26.98 22.15 56.41
CA ARG A 298 26.89 22.02 57.88
C ARG A 298 27.45 20.68 58.40
N MET A 299 27.89 20.77 59.66
CA MET A 299 28.77 19.92 60.44
C MET A 299 28.31 18.48 60.72
N GLU A 300 29.33 17.62 60.84
CA GLU A 300 29.56 16.52 61.81
C GLU A 300 28.73 15.21 61.81
N GLU A 301 29.50 14.13 61.56
CA GLU A 301 29.58 12.82 62.26
C GLU A 301 28.31 12.01 62.60
N ALA A 302 28.21 10.79 62.03
CA ALA A 302 28.63 9.54 62.69
C ALA A 302 28.02 8.26 62.05
N ALA A 303 28.90 7.29 61.79
CA ALA A 303 28.76 5.83 61.80
C ALA A 303 27.41 5.12 61.46
N GLY A 304 27.48 4.13 60.54
CA GLY A 304 26.61 2.95 60.62
C GLY A 304 26.35 2.16 59.33
N ARG A 305 27.07 1.05 59.16
CA ARG A 305 26.78 -0.23 58.45
C ARG A 305 25.67 -0.33 57.38
N THR A 306 26.03 -1.00 56.27
CA THR A 306 25.19 -1.62 55.23
C THR A 306 24.25 -2.73 55.77
N PRO A 307 23.15 -3.08 55.07
CA PRO A 307 23.23 -4.19 54.09
C PRO A 307 22.38 -4.04 52.80
N HIS A 308 22.66 -4.97 51.89
CA HIS A 308 22.18 -5.18 50.53
C HIS A 308 20.67 -5.50 50.40
N SER A 309 20.07 -5.16 49.24
CA SER A 309 19.27 -6.11 48.46
C SER A 309 19.00 -5.63 47.04
N VAL A 310 19.13 -6.56 46.11
CA VAL A 310 18.82 -6.50 44.69
C VAL A 310 17.34 -6.81 44.47
N THR A 311 16.64 -6.01 43.67
CA THR A 311 15.71 -6.45 42.60
C THR A 311 15.04 -5.23 41.96
N ASP A 312 15.38 -4.95 40.70
CA ASP A 312 14.50 -4.19 39.79
C ASP A 312 14.41 -4.96 38.47
N ALA A 313 13.39 -5.79 38.40
CA ALA A 313 12.89 -6.41 37.18
C ALA A 313 11.43 -6.76 37.41
N ILE A 314 10.57 -5.73 37.51
CA ILE A 314 9.13 -5.66 37.17
C ILE A 314 8.74 -4.19 37.42
N ALA A 315 9.02 -3.30 36.47
CA ALA A 315 8.53 -1.91 36.54
C ALA A 315 8.34 -1.22 35.17
N ALA A 316 8.70 -1.87 34.05
CA ALA A 316 8.57 -1.27 32.72
C ALA A 316 7.19 -1.45 32.05
N ALA A 317 6.33 -2.32 32.57
CA ALA A 317 5.00 -2.58 32.01
C ALA A 317 3.93 -1.50 32.32
N PRO A 318 3.85 -0.89 33.52
CA PRO A 318 2.80 0.09 33.81
C PRO A 318 3.04 1.46 33.14
N GLU A 319 4.30 1.84 32.86
CA GLU A 319 4.60 3.14 32.25
C GLU A 319 4.24 3.19 30.75
N VAL A 320 4.45 2.10 30.00
CA VAL A 320 4.07 2.02 28.58
C VAL A 320 2.54 2.03 28.43
N GLN A 321 1.82 1.28 29.27
CA GLN A 321 0.36 1.28 29.26
C GLN A 321 -0.20 2.65 29.68
N ALA A 322 0.38 3.31 30.69
CA ALA A 322 -0.06 4.64 31.12
C ALA A 322 0.15 5.72 30.03
N ALA A 323 1.24 5.63 29.26
CA ALA A 323 1.52 6.52 28.13
C ALA A 323 0.55 6.27 26.95
N GLU A 324 0.32 5.01 26.58
CA GLU A 324 -0.66 4.64 25.55
C GLU A 324 -2.09 5.10 25.91
N HIS A 325 -2.45 5.02 27.20
CA HIS A 325 -3.74 5.52 27.70
C HIS A 325 -3.83 7.06 27.68
N ALA A 326 -2.73 7.78 27.86
CA ALA A 326 -2.69 9.24 27.78
C ALA A 326 -2.85 9.73 26.33
N ASP A 327 -2.17 9.10 25.38
CA ASP A 327 -2.27 9.44 23.95
C ASP A 327 -3.69 9.22 23.41
N ALA A 328 -4.32 8.10 23.78
CA ALA A 328 -5.71 7.81 23.41
C ALA A 328 -6.69 8.83 24.00
N ALA A 329 -6.47 9.26 25.24
CA ALA A 329 -7.30 10.27 25.90
C ALA A 329 -7.12 11.66 25.29
N GLU A 330 -5.89 12.03 24.92
CA GLU A 330 -5.61 13.28 24.21
C GLU A 330 -6.32 13.30 22.85
N GLN A 331 -6.21 12.21 22.08
CA GLN A 331 -6.84 12.12 20.77
C GLN A 331 -8.38 12.23 20.86
N ARG A 332 -8.99 11.61 21.87
CA ARG A 332 -10.44 11.75 22.14
C ARG A 332 -10.82 13.20 22.47
N LEU A 333 -10.06 13.88 23.33
CA LEU A 333 -10.29 15.28 23.69
C LEU A 333 -10.22 16.19 22.46
N ARG A 334 -9.22 16.02 21.59
CA ARG A 334 -9.06 16.80 20.35
C ARG A 334 -10.23 16.58 19.38
N ILE A 335 -10.74 15.34 19.27
CA ILE A 335 -11.92 15.03 18.46
C ILE A 335 -13.18 15.70 19.03
N ALA A 336 -13.40 15.62 20.34
CA ALA A 336 -14.55 16.25 21.01
C ALA A 336 -14.53 17.78 20.80
N ALA A 337 -13.38 18.41 21.02
CA ALA A 337 -13.19 19.85 20.81
C ALA A 337 -13.40 20.26 19.34
N SER A 338 -12.91 19.46 18.39
CA SER A 338 -13.13 19.69 16.97
C SER A 338 -14.61 19.63 16.59
N ARG A 339 -15.38 18.69 17.17
CA ARG A 339 -16.84 18.60 16.97
C ARG A 339 -17.59 19.77 17.57
N ALA A 340 -17.12 20.28 18.72
CA ALA A 340 -17.66 21.46 19.38
C ALA A 340 -17.22 22.79 18.74
N GLY A 341 -16.38 22.76 17.70
CA GLY A 341 -15.85 23.97 17.06
C GLY A 341 -14.90 24.79 17.96
N MET A 342 -14.32 24.19 19.00
CA MET A 342 -13.40 24.86 19.91
C MET A 342 -12.03 25.08 19.23
N GLN A 343 -11.77 26.32 18.81
CA GLN A 343 -10.50 26.69 18.17
C GLN A 343 -9.35 26.98 19.16
N THR A 344 -9.65 27.06 20.46
CA THR A 344 -8.68 27.47 21.50
C THR A 344 -8.50 26.42 22.59
N LEU A 345 -8.69 25.13 22.25
CA LEU A 345 -8.62 23.99 23.18
C LEU A 345 -7.37 24.04 24.06
N ASP A 346 -6.19 24.10 23.47
CA ASP A 346 -4.92 24.04 24.22
C ASP A 346 -4.79 25.20 25.23
N ALA A 347 -5.13 26.42 24.81
CA ALA A 347 -5.07 27.61 25.66
C ALA A 347 -6.16 27.62 26.76
N GLN A 348 -7.33 27.02 26.49
CA GLN A 348 -8.41 26.88 27.47
C GLN A 348 -8.11 25.78 28.48
N PHE A 349 -7.53 24.66 28.02
CA PHE A 349 -7.10 23.55 28.86
C PHE A 349 -5.99 24.01 29.82
N GLU A 350 -4.95 24.65 29.29
CA GLU A 350 -3.83 25.15 30.09
C GLU A 350 -4.27 26.20 31.11
N ARG A 351 -5.23 27.06 30.75
CA ARG A 351 -5.82 28.03 31.68
C ARG A 351 -6.65 27.37 32.79
N ALA A 352 -7.35 26.28 32.49
CA ALA A 352 -8.20 25.57 33.45
C ALA A 352 -7.42 24.66 34.39
N HIS A 353 -6.35 24.02 33.90
CA HIS A 353 -5.62 22.97 34.61
C HIS A 353 -4.17 23.32 34.96
N GLY A 354 -3.64 24.46 34.48
CA GLY A 354 -2.31 24.95 34.80
C GLY A 354 -1.15 24.17 34.17
N LEU A 355 -1.45 23.31 33.20
CA LEU A 355 -0.49 22.46 32.50
C LEU A 355 -0.96 22.19 31.05
N PRO A 356 -0.04 22.02 30.10
CA PRO A 356 -0.38 21.74 28.70
C PRO A 356 -0.93 20.32 28.53
N ILE A 357 -1.77 20.13 27.51
CA ILE A 357 -2.46 18.86 27.22
C ILE A 357 -1.51 17.66 27.17
N GLY A 358 -0.36 17.82 26.50
CA GLY A 358 0.65 16.75 26.37
C GLY A 358 1.37 16.37 27.67
N GLN A 359 1.09 17.06 28.78
CA GLN A 359 1.59 16.74 30.12
C GLN A 359 0.45 16.33 31.07
N ALA A 360 -0.78 16.29 30.59
CA ALA A 360 -1.94 15.98 31.40
C ALA A 360 -2.14 14.46 31.55
N PRO A 361 -2.51 13.97 32.75
CA PRO A 361 -2.87 12.57 32.92
C PRO A 361 -4.19 12.22 32.21
N ALA A 362 -4.28 10.99 31.71
CA ALA A 362 -5.39 10.50 30.88
C ALA A 362 -6.80 10.73 31.46
N HIS A 363 -6.95 10.65 32.78
CA HIS A 363 -8.25 10.87 33.44
C HIS A 363 -8.75 12.31 33.34
N LEU A 364 -7.86 13.32 33.39
CA LEU A 364 -8.23 14.72 33.21
C LEU A 364 -8.65 15.00 31.77
N LEU A 365 -7.90 14.45 30.82
CA LEU A 365 -8.21 14.55 29.38
C LEU A 365 -9.57 13.93 29.06
N THR A 366 -9.85 12.76 29.63
CA THR A 366 -11.12 12.04 29.46
C THR A 366 -12.30 12.82 30.05
N ALA A 367 -12.14 13.34 31.27
CA ALA A 367 -13.20 14.12 31.94
C ALA A 367 -13.58 15.39 31.16
N MET A 368 -12.60 16.09 30.59
CA MET A 368 -12.87 17.28 29.78
C MET A 368 -13.51 16.92 28.43
N ALA A 369 -13.11 15.80 27.82
CA ALA A 369 -13.75 15.33 26.59
C ALA A 369 -15.24 15.05 26.81
N GLU A 370 -15.59 14.39 27.91
CA GLU A 370 -17.00 14.10 28.28
C GLU A 370 -17.80 15.37 28.54
N GLN A 371 -17.21 16.39 29.18
CA GLN A 371 -17.86 17.69 29.38
C GLN A 371 -18.16 18.40 28.06
N ILE A 372 -17.22 18.38 27.11
CA ILE A 372 -17.41 18.96 25.78
C ILE A 372 -18.49 18.20 25.00
N GLU A 373 -18.46 16.86 25.02
CA GLU A 373 -19.47 16.02 24.37
C GLU A 373 -20.88 16.25 24.95
N ALA A 374 -20.99 16.41 26.27
CA ALA A 374 -22.25 16.72 26.93
C ALA A 374 -22.78 18.11 26.56
N ALA A 375 -21.91 19.11 26.41
CA ALA A 375 -22.28 20.47 26.06
C ALA A 375 -22.75 20.63 24.60
N VAL A 376 -22.32 19.74 23.69
CA VAL A 376 -22.75 19.74 22.28
C VAL A 376 -24.11 19.04 22.08
N THR A 377 -24.54 18.23 23.05
CA THR A 377 -25.78 17.42 22.97
C THR A 377 -27.00 18.15 23.57
N GLN A 378 -26.78 19.28 24.26
CA GLN A 378 -27.83 20.20 24.74
C GLN A 378 -28.00 21.36 23.76
#